data_AF-A0A660LAU4-F1
#
_entry.id   AF-A0A660LAU4-F1
#
_cell.length_a   1.000
_cell.length_b   1.000
_cell.length_c   1.000
_cell.angle_alpha   90.00
_cell.angle_beta   90.00
_cell.angle_gamma   90.00
#
_symmetry.space_group_name_H-M   'P 1'
#
loop_
_entity.id
_entity.type
_entity.pdbx_description
1 polymer ?
#
loop_
_entity_poly.entity_id
_entity_poly.type
_entity_poly.pdbx_seq_one_letter_code
_entity_poly.pdbx_strand_id
1 'polypeptide(L)'
;MPASTTSETPEAAAAVRAAVARLARPNGDGGVVIERAAIVAEGRQASAIEGWIVAHGGEPEVPLLEPPRPGLYGPRNPSGRRFDARPPRRYVLPAHALERHDG
;
A
#
# COMPACT_ATOMS: atom_id res chain seq x y z
N MET A 1 30.44 15.17 -3.96
CA MET A 1 30.23 13.75 -4.31
C MET A 1 29.15 13.19 -3.40
N PRO A 2 27.87 13.13 -3.80
CA PRO A 2 26.88 12.33 -3.08
C PRO A 2 27.03 10.85 -3.48
N ALA A 3 27.07 9.98 -2.49
CA ALA A 3 27.11 8.53 -2.68
C ALA A 3 25.84 8.08 -3.43
N SER A 4 26.03 7.33 -4.50
CA SER A 4 24.96 6.68 -5.26
C SER A 4 24.17 5.79 -4.31
N THR A 5 23.03 6.29 -3.86
CA THR A 5 21.98 5.46 -3.26
C THR A 5 21.72 4.35 -4.28
N THR A 6 21.98 3.11 -3.87
CA THR A 6 21.58 1.86 -4.51
C THR A 6 20.58 2.11 -5.62
N SER A 7 21.07 2.15 -6.86
CA SER A 7 20.22 2.19 -8.04
C SER A 7 19.29 1.00 -7.91
N GLU A 8 18.02 1.25 -7.64
CA GLU A 8 16.98 0.24 -7.68
C GLU A 8 17.05 -0.34 -9.10
N THR A 9 17.64 -1.53 -9.24
CA THR A 9 17.95 -2.10 -10.55
C THR A 9 16.65 -2.13 -11.34
N PRO A 10 16.61 -1.70 -12.62
CA PRO A 10 15.38 -1.68 -13.41
C PRO A 10 14.68 -3.06 -13.44
N GLU A 11 15.45 -4.12 -13.24
CA GLU A 11 15.00 -5.50 -13.08
C GLU A 11 14.19 -5.73 -11.79
N ALA A 12 14.62 -5.14 -10.66
CA ALA A 12 13.89 -5.20 -9.39
C ALA A 12 12.57 -4.43 -9.49
N ALA A 13 12.58 -3.25 -10.12
CA ALA A 13 11.36 -2.49 -10.38
C ALA A 13 10.40 -3.25 -11.31
N ALA A 14 10.92 -3.93 -12.34
CA ALA A 14 10.12 -4.78 -13.22
C ALA A 14 9.53 -5.99 -12.48
N ALA A 15 10.28 -6.62 -11.57
CA ALA A 15 9.80 -7.72 -10.75
C ALA A 15 8.66 -7.28 -9.81
N VAL A 16 8.77 -6.09 -9.21
CA VAL A 16 7.70 -5.50 -8.38
C VAL A 16 6.45 -5.23 -9.23
N ARG A 17 6.58 -4.62 -10.41
CA ARG A 17 5.44 -4.40 -11.32
C ARG A 17 4.77 -5.71 -11.74
N ALA A 18 5.55 -6.74 -12.06
CA ALA A 18 5.02 -8.05 -12.40
C ALA A 18 4.29 -8.70 -11.21
N ALA A 19 4.82 -8.56 -9.99
CA ALA A 19 4.15 -9.03 -8.78
C ALA A 19 2.83 -8.29 -8.54
N VAL A 20 2.83 -6.96 -8.60
CA VAL A 20 1.62 -6.13 -8.46
C VAL A 20 0.56 -6.55 -9.48
N ALA A 21 0.91 -6.68 -10.77
CA ALA A 21 -0.03 -7.10 -11.82
C ALA A 21 -0.62 -8.49 -11.58
N ARG A 22 0.17 -9.44 -11.04
CA ARG A 22 -0.31 -10.79 -10.69
C ARG A 22 -1.25 -10.79 -9.48
N LEU A 23 -0.96 -9.94 -8.50
CA LEU A 23 -1.77 -9.79 -7.28
C LEU A 23 -3.04 -8.98 -7.50
N ALA A 24 -3.04 -8.08 -8.48
CA ALA A 24 -4.17 -7.25 -8.83
C ALA A 24 -5.40 -8.08 -9.22
N ARG A 25 -6.54 -7.67 -8.70
CA ARG A 25 -7.85 -8.21 -9.04
C ARG A 25 -8.72 -7.07 -9.53
N PRO A 26 -9.39 -7.20 -10.69
CA PRO A 26 -10.31 -6.17 -11.16
C PRO A 26 -11.42 -5.97 -10.13
N ASN A 27 -11.71 -4.70 -9.81
CA ASN A 27 -12.91 -4.34 -9.07
C ASN A 27 -14.00 -3.93 -10.06
N GLY A 28 -15.27 -4.11 -9.69
CA GLY A 28 -16.40 -3.77 -10.56
C GLY A 28 -16.58 -2.27 -10.84
N ASP A 29 -15.73 -1.41 -10.28
CA ASP A 29 -15.75 0.06 -10.39
C ASP A 29 -14.72 0.58 -11.42
N GLY A 30 -14.02 -0.33 -12.12
CA GLY A 30 -13.01 0.02 -13.12
C GLY A 30 -11.60 0.24 -12.54
N GLY A 31 -11.41 0.08 -11.24
CA GLY A 31 -10.09 0.01 -10.60
C GLY A 31 -9.60 -1.42 -10.41
N VAL A 32 -8.45 -1.56 -9.76
CA VAL A 32 -7.96 -2.86 -9.30
C VAL A 32 -7.77 -2.85 -7.79
N VAL A 33 -7.94 -4.00 -7.17
CA VAL A 33 -7.74 -4.20 -5.74
C VAL A 33 -6.63 -5.21 -5.53
N ILE A 34 -5.73 -4.92 -4.60
CA ILE A 34 -4.70 -5.84 -4.12
C ILE A 34 -4.97 -6.13 -2.65
N GLU A 35 -5.15 -7.40 -2.31
CA GLU A 35 -5.32 -7.83 -0.92
C GLU A 35 -3.98 -7.85 -0.19
N ARG A 36 -3.94 -7.27 1.01
CA ARG A 36 -2.70 -7.21 1.80
C ARG A 36 -2.17 -8.59 2.18
N ALA A 37 -3.04 -9.58 2.37
CA ALA A 37 -2.62 -10.96 2.60
C ALA A 37 -1.80 -11.53 1.43
N ALA A 38 -2.15 -11.13 0.20
CA ALA A 38 -1.43 -11.55 -0.99
C ALA A 38 -0.06 -10.86 -1.10
N ILE A 39 0.04 -9.61 -0.65
CA ILE A 39 1.32 -8.90 -0.54
C ILE A 39 2.23 -9.55 0.51
N VAL A 40 1.69 -9.88 1.68
CA VAL A 40 2.44 -10.55 2.76
C VAL A 40 2.92 -11.93 2.33
N ALA A 41 2.15 -12.64 1.49
CA ALA A 41 2.56 -13.94 0.94
C ALA A 41 3.80 -13.87 0.03
N GLU A 42 4.09 -12.70 -0.58
CA GLU A 42 5.32 -12.49 -1.36
C GLU A 42 6.59 -12.40 -0.48
N GLY A 43 6.41 -12.25 0.84
CA GLY A 43 7.49 -12.20 1.82
C GLY A 43 8.43 -11.02 1.59
N ARG A 44 9.64 -11.28 1.10
CA ARG A 44 10.70 -10.26 0.95
C ARG A 44 10.32 -9.10 0.03
N GLN A 45 9.39 -9.31 -0.89
CA GLN A 45 8.92 -8.27 -1.83
C GLN A 45 7.77 -7.45 -1.26
N ALA A 46 7.19 -7.82 -0.12
CA ALA A 46 6.00 -7.20 0.44
C ALA A 46 6.17 -5.68 0.63
N SER A 47 7.26 -5.24 1.26
CA SER A 47 7.50 -3.81 1.50
C SER A 47 7.77 -3.03 0.21
N ALA A 48 8.41 -3.65 -0.79
CA ALA A 48 8.63 -3.02 -2.09
C ALA A 48 7.30 -2.86 -2.87
N ILE A 49 6.41 -3.85 -2.77
CA ILE A 49 5.07 -3.81 -3.35
C ILE A 49 4.21 -2.75 -2.66
N GLU A 50 4.17 -2.69 -1.32
CA GLU A 50 3.44 -1.64 -0.59
C GLU A 50 3.96 -0.23 -0.94
N GLY A 51 5.29 -0.06 -1.01
CA GLY A 51 5.90 1.20 -1.42
C GLY A 51 5.53 1.61 -2.86
N TRP A 52 5.53 0.64 -3.79
CA TRP A 52 5.11 0.88 -5.17
C TRP A 52 3.63 1.29 -5.25
N ILE A 53 2.74 0.58 -4.53
CA ILE A 53 1.31 0.89 -4.49
C ILE A 53 1.08 2.34 -4.04
N VAL A 54 1.68 2.74 -2.92
CA VAL A 54 1.53 4.11 -2.38
C VAL A 54 2.11 5.16 -3.34
N ALA A 55 3.28 4.89 -3.94
CA ALA A 55 3.90 5.81 -4.89
C ALA A 55 3.08 6.02 -6.18
N HIS A 56 2.22 5.06 -6.55
CA HIS A 56 1.39 5.10 -7.76
C HIS A 56 -0.08 5.46 -7.46
N GLY A 57 -0.34 6.08 -6.30
CA GLY A 57 -1.68 6.55 -5.93
C GLY A 57 -2.62 5.46 -5.45
N GLY A 58 -2.08 4.31 -5.02
CA GLY A 58 -2.85 3.26 -4.38
C GLY A 58 -3.29 3.65 -2.98
N GLU A 59 -4.60 3.64 -2.77
CA GLU A 59 -5.25 4.06 -1.53
C GLU A 59 -5.68 2.83 -0.72
N PRO A 60 -5.50 2.80 0.61
CA PRO A 60 -6.06 1.76 1.44
C PRO A 60 -7.60 1.85 1.50
N GLU A 61 -8.32 0.75 1.19
CA GLU A 61 -9.81 0.69 1.19
C GLU A 61 -10.42 1.02 2.56
N VAL A 62 -9.67 0.75 3.63
CA VAL A 62 -10.00 1.25 4.97
C VAL A 62 -9.04 2.41 5.22
N PRO A 63 -9.52 3.67 5.25
CA PRO A 63 -8.66 4.78 5.64
C PRO A 63 -8.03 4.43 6.99
N LEU A 64 -6.72 4.68 7.12
CA LEU A 64 -6.08 4.75 8.42
C LEU A 64 -6.91 5.77 9.20
N LEU A 65 -7.86 5.30 10.03
CA LEU A 65 -8.75 6.16 10.80
C LEU A 65 -7.84 7.16 11.50
N GLU A 66 -7.90 8.41 11.04
CA GLU A 66 -7.11 9.49 11.63
C GLU A 66 -7.33 9.42 13.14
N PRO A 67 -6.26 9.54 13.95
CA PRO A 67 -6.41 9.47 15.39
C PRO A 67 -7.51 10.45 15.80
N PRO A 68 -8.53 10.03 16.58
CA PRO A 68 -9.62 10.91 16.94
C PRO A 68 -9.00 12.14 17.61
N ARG A 69 -9.24 13.32 17.02
CA ARG A 69 -8.78 14.59 17.59
C ARG A 69 -9.22 14.61 19.05
N PRO A 70 -8.30 14.78 20.02
CA PRO A 70 -8.68 14.76 21.43
C PRO A 70 -9.62 15.94 21.67
N GLY A 71 -10.92 15.65 21.71
CA GLY A 71 -11.92 16.61 22.16
C GLY A 71 -11.64 16.98 23.60
N LEU A 72 -11.93 18.23 23.97
CA LEU A 72 -11.63 18.85 25.27
C LEU A 72 -12.33 18.20 26.49
N TYR A 73 -12.92 17.02 26.33
CA TYR A 73 -13.53 16.19 27.37
C TYR A 73 -13.09 14.74 27.20
N GLY A 74 -11.87 14.43 27.66
CA GLY A 74 -11.37 13.07 27.70
C GLY A 74 -11.82 12.34 28.97
N PRO A 75 -12.59 11.23 28.90
CA PRO A 75 -12.75 10.36 30.06
C PRO A 75 -11.40 9.69 30.36
N ARG A 76 -10.98 9.82 31.62
CA ARG A 76 -9.78 9.18 32.15
C ARG A 76 -10.05 7.66 32.22
N ASN A 77 -9.45 6.86 31.35
CA ASN A 77 -9.37 5.41 31.53
C ASN A 77 -7.94 4.91 31.28
N PRO A 78 -7.34 4.13 32.21
CA PRO A 78 -5.94 3.80 32.22
C PRO A 78 -5.71 2.51 31.44
N SER A 79 -5.26 2.63 30.20
CA SER A 79 -4.50 1.60 29.50
C SER A 79 -4.07 2.22 28.19
N GLY A 80 -2.79 2.54 28.08
CA GLY A 80 -2.18 3.09 26.87
C GLY A 80 -2.15 2.08 25.72
N ARG A 81 -3.32 1.61 25.28
CA ARG A 81 -3.44 0.96 23.99
C ARG A 81 -3.52 2.10 22.99
N ARG A 82 -2.34 2.43 22.45
CA ARG A 82 -2.24 3.18 21.19
C ARG A 82 -3.33 2.60 20.29
N PHE A 83 -4.12 3.45 19.63
CA PHE A 83 -4.97 2.99 18.57
C PHE A 83 -4.06 2.26 17.58
N ASP A 84 -3.98 0.93 17.70
CA ASP A 84 -3.35 0.06 16.72
C ASP A 84 -4.18 0.28 15.48
N ALA A 85 -3.75 1.23 14.65
CA ALA A 85 -4.31 1.49 13.34
C ALA A 85 -4.24 0.17 12.62
N ARG A 86 -5.36 -0.56 12.59
CA ARG A 86 -5.40 -1.89 12.01
C ARG A 86 -4.91 -1.71 10.58
N PRO A 87 -3.82 -2.40 10.19
CA PRO A 87 -3.26 -2.15 8.90
C PRO A 87 -4.31 -2.50 7.83
N PRO A 88 -4.41 -1.68 6.77
CA PRO A 88 -5.47 -1.79 5.79
C PRO A 88 -5.49 -3.16 5.15
N ARG A 89 -6.70 -3.73 4.99
CA ARG A 89 -6.84 -5.11 4.50
C ARG A 89 -6.68 -5.20 2.98
N ARG A 90 -6.91 -4.09 2.28
CA ARG A 90 -6.99 -3.98 0.83
C ARG A 90 -6.46 -2.63 0.39
N TYR A 91 -5.78 -2.63 -0.75
CA TYR A 91 -5.33 -1.44 -1.46
C TYR A 91 -6.09 -1.35 -2.78
N VAL A 92 -6.66 -0.20 -3.07
CA VAL A 92 -7.34 0.12 -4.32
C VAL A 92 -6.36 0.93 -5.17
N LEU A 93 -6.11 0.51 -6.40
CA LEU A 93 -5.33 1.28 -7.35
C LEU A 93 -6.22 1.75 -8.50
N PRO A 94 -5.97 2.96 -9.01
CA PRO A 94 -6.65 3.43 -10.20
C PRO A 94 -6.21 2.60 -11.42
N ALA A 95 -7.10 2.47 -12.41
CA ALA A 95 -6.85 1.67 -13.62
C ALA A 95 -5.50 1.99 -14.29
N HIS A 96 -5.17 3.28 -14.36
CA HIS A 96 -3.95 3.79 -14.99
C HIS A 96 -2.65 3.40 -14.28
N ALA A 97 -2.70 2.96 -13.03
CA ALA A 97 -1.51 2.48 -12.33
C ALA A 97 -0.96 1.19 -12.95
N LEU A 98 -1.83 0.37 -13.56
CA LEU A 98 -1.47 -0.90 -14.20
C LEU A 98 -1.60 -0.87 -15.72
N GLU A 99 -2.03 0.24 -16.31
CA GLU A 99 -2.01 0.39 -17.76
C GLU A 99 -0.58 0.11 -18.23
N ARG A 100 -0.41 -1.00 -18.97
CA ARG A 100 0.86 -1.28 -19.61
C ARG A 100 1.13 -0.07 -20.48
N HIS A 101 2.27 0.57 -20.27
CA HIS A 101 2.81 1.54 -21.20
C HIS A 101 3.25 0.76 -22.46
N ASP A 102 2.26 0.27 -23.20
CA ASP A 102 2.38 -0.41 -24.49
C ASP A 102 1.80 0.58 -25.50
N GLY A 103 2.68 1.48 -25.94
CA GLY A 103 2.49 2.36 -27.09
C GLY A 103 3.54 2.03 -28.13
#